data_AF-A0A0B6ZLA4-F1
#
_entry.id   AF-A0A0B6ZLA4-F1
#
_cell.length_a   1.000
_cell.length_b   1.000
_cell.length_c   1.000
_cell.angle_alpha   90.00
_cell.angle_beta   90.00
_cell.angle_gamma   90.00
#
_symmetry.space_group_name_H-M   'P 1'
#
loop_
_entity.id
_entity.type
_entity.pdbx_description
1 polymer ?
#
loop_
_entity_poly.entity_id
_entity_poly.type
_entity_poly.pdbx_seq_one_letter_code
_entity_poly.pdbx_strand_id
1 'polypeptide(L)'
;DGFYFVYSQISFMEVFDIQHNDGYGSRGSSEFPSLSHYLYRYNIQYHNGGEEKLAQNSITKCWGQSKTFGEYTSNLGAVFYLRTADEIFIKVSNITMVAPDPKHSYFG
;
A
#
# COMPACT_ATOMS: atom_id res chain seq x y z
N ASP A 1 15.93 4.07 22.32
CA ASP A 1 15.96 2.82 21.54
C ASP A 1 15.09 1.78 22.23
N GLY A 2 14.44 0.89 21.48
CA GLY A 2 13.59 -0.13 22.06
C GLY A 2 12.86 -0.97 21.02
N PHE A 3 12.14 -1.99 21.49
CA PHE A 3 11.22 -2.76 20.65
C PHE A 3 9.86 -2.07 20.58
N TYR A 4 9.39 -1.81 19.37
CA TYR A 4 8.09 -1.20 19.09
C TYR A 4 7.27 -2.14 18.22
N PHE A 5 6.01 -2.34 18.58
CA PHE A 5 5.05 -2.95 17.68
C PHE A 5 4.55 -1.86 16.73
N VAL A 6 4.88 -2.01 15.45
CA VAL A 6 4.55 -1.06 14.39
C VAL A 6 3.52 -1.70 13.49
N TYR A 7 2.44 -0.99 13.20
CA TYR A 7 1.33 -1.49 12.39
C TYR A 7 0.81 -0.45 11.41
N SER A 8 0.24 -0.93 10.31
CA SER A 8 -0.33 -0.08 9.28
C SER A 8 -1.47 -0.81 8.59
N GLN A 9 -2.54 -0.06 8.32
CA GLN A 9 -3.60 -0.46 7.41
C GLN A 9 -3.66 0.53 6.26
N ILE A 10 -3.71 0.02 5.03
CA ILE A 10 -3.94 0.83 3.82
C ILE A 10 -5.05 0.20 3.01
N SER A 11 -6.10 0.96 2.74
CA SER A 11 -7.16 0.56 1.81
C SER A 11 -6.99 1.25 0.47
N PHE A 12 -7.04 0.47 -0.59
CA PHE A 12 -7.08 0.95 -1.97
C PHE A 12 -8.49 0.82 -2.53
N MET A 13 -9.00 1.86 -3.18
CA MET A 13 -10.30 1.91 -3.82
C MET A 13 -10.15 2.17 -5.32
N GLU A 14 -10.93 1.44 -6.11
CA GLU A 14 -10.98 1.52 -7.57
C GLU A 14 -12.44 1.63 -7.99
N VAL A 15 -12.80 2.69 -8.69
CA VAL A 15 -14.13 2.87 -9.30
C VAL A 15 -13.98 2.70 -10.80
N PHE A 16 -14.74 1.78 -11.39
CA PHE A 16 -14.74 1.56 -12.83
C PHE A 16 -15.90 2.33 -13.46
N ASP A 17 -15.61 3.22 -14.41
CA ASP A 17 -16.67 3.94 -15.12
C ASP A 17 -17.39 2.97 -16.09
N ILE A 18 -18.72 2.89 -15.95
CA ILE A 18 -19.60 2.02 -16.73
C ILE A 18 -19.82 2.60 -18.14
N GLN A 19 -19.48 3.88 -18.38
CA GLN A 19 -19.78 4.55 -19.65
C GLN A 19 -18.83 4.23 -20.81
N HIS A 20 -17.68 3.59 -20.57
CA HIS A 20 -16.85 3.02 -21.64
C HIS A 20 -17.22 1.54 -21.86
N ASN A 21 -18.37 1.34 -22.50
CA ASN A 21 -18.80 0.07 -23.10
C ASN A 21 -18.04 -0.23 -24.40
N ASP A 22 -16.72 -0.01 -24.42
CA ASP A 22 -15.89 -0.50 -25.50
C ASP A 22 -15.65 -1.98 -25.27
N GLY A 23 -16.30 -2.77 -26.12
CA GLY A 23 -16.24 -4.22 -26.13
C GLY A 23 -14.82 -4.76 -26.11
N TYR A 24 -14.70 -5.98 -25.60
CA TYR A 24 -13.46 -6.74 -25.48
C TYR A 24 -12.39 -6.10 -24.60
N GLY A 25 -12.48 -6.38 -23.29
CA GLY A 25 -11.37 -6.26 -22.36
C GLY A 25 -10.75 -4.87 -22.37
N SER A 26 -11.46 -3.89 -21.81
CA SER A 26 -10.93 -2.53 -21.66
C SER A 26 -9.53 -2.58 -21.06
N ARG A 27 -8.55 -2.41 -21.94
CA ARG A 27 -7.11 -2.35 -21.65
C ARG A 27 -6.74 -1.12 -20.81
N GLY A 28 -7.72 -0.34 -20.34
CA GLY A 28 -7.54 0.70 -19.32
C GLY A 28 -7.54 0.16 -17.88
N SER A 29 -8.03 -1.05 -17.64
CA SER A 29 -8.04 -1.72 -16.33
C SER A 29 -6.75 -2.53 -16.10
N SER A 30 -5.63 -1.83 -15.89
CA SER A 30 -4.54 -2.20 -14.95
C SER A 30 -3.19 -1.62 -15.40
N GLU A 31 -2.97 -0.32 -15.21
CA GLU A 31 -1.58 0.15 -15.10
C GLU A 31 -0.86 -0.54 -13.91
N PHE A 32 -1.62 -1.04 -12.93
CA PHE A 32 -1.09 -1.72 -11.74
C PHE A 32 -1.82 -3.05 -11.49
N PRO A 33 -1.28 -4.19 -11.98
CA PRO A 33 -1.88 -5.52 -11.76
C PRO A 33 -1.80 -5.98 -10.30
N SER A 34 -0.96 -5.31 -9.50
CA SER A 34 -0.83 -5.53 -8.07
C SER A 34 -0.78 -4.20 -7.32
N LEU A 35 -1.26 -4.23 -6.08
CA LEU A 35 -1.23 -3.12 -5.14
C LEU A 35 -0.29 -3.50 -4.00
N SER A 36 0.74 -2.70 -3.76
CA SER A 36 1.73 -2.97 -2.72
C SER A 36 1.70 -1.91 -1.64
N HIS A 37 1.84 -2.37 -0.42
CA HIS A 37 1.92 -1.61 0.81
C HIS A 37 3.24 -2.00 1.50
N TYR A 38 4.08 -1.01 1.79
CA TYR A 38 5.41 -1.21 2.34
C TYR A 38 5.60 -0.40 3.62
N LEU A 39 6.22 -1.03 4.61
CA LEU A 39 6.72 -0.39 5.81
C LEU A 39 8.24 -0.22 5.68
N TYR A 40 8.72 1.00 5.87
CA TYR A 40 10.12 1.37 5.77
C TYR A 40 10.60 2.10 7.01
N ARG A 41 11.91 2.07 7.21
CA ARG A 41 12.62 2.97 8.11
C ARG A 41 13.69 3.75 7.36
N TYR A 42 13.98 4.94 7.85
CA TYR A 42 15.14 5.72 7.46
C TYR A 42 15.96 6.11 8.68
N ASN A 43 17.27 5.91 8.60
CA ASN A 43 18.23 6.49 9.52
C ASN A 43 19.56 6.68 8.79
N ILE A 44 20.09 7.90 8.78
CA ILE A 44 21.33 8.23 8.05
C ILE A 44 22.56 7.42 8.53
N GLN A 45 22.50 6.83 9.73
CA GLN A 45 23.55 5.96 10.27
C GLN A 45 23.54 4.55 9.65
N TYR A 46 22.48 4.15 8.94
CA TYR A 46 22.41 2.86 8.26
C TYR A 46 23.08 2.89 6.89
N HIS A 47 23.54 1.71 6.45
CA HIS A 47 24.18 1.52 5.15
C HIS A 47 23.21 1.82 3.98
N ASN A 48 23.76 1.95 2.77
CA ASN A 48 22.99 2.10 1.52
C ASN A 48 22.05 3.32 1.46
N GLY A 49 22.45 4.44 2.07
CA GLY A 49 21.68 5.68 2.02
C GLY A 49 20.57 5.76 3.06
N GLY A 50 20.62 4.91 4.10
CA GLY A 50 19.82 5.03 5.32
C GLY A 50 18.41 4.46 5.25
N GLU A 51 17.85 4.26 4.05
CA GLU A 51 16.52 3.68 3.85
C GLU A 51 16.55 2.15 3.85
N GLU A 52 15.67 1.51 4.63
CA GLU A 52 15.54 0.06 4.72
C GLU A 52 14.07 -0.37 4.76
N LYS A 53 13.73 -1.40 3.98
CA LYS A 53 12.39 -2.00 3.97
C LYS A 53 12.24 -2.98 5.14
N LEU A 54 11.25 -2.75 5.99
CA LEU A 54 10.95 -3.58 7.15
C LEU A 54 9.91 -4.67 6.87
N ALA A 55 8.84 -4.32 6.16
CA ALA A 55 7.78 -5.26 5.80
C ALA A 55 7.09 -4.85 4.49
N GLN A 56 6.42 -5.81 3.86
CA GLN A 56 5.67 -5.60 2.62
C GLN A 56 4.49 -6.55 2.56
N ASN A 57 3.38 -6.06 2.02
CA ASN A 57 2.26 -6.87 1.59
C ASN A 57 1.85 -6.43 0.17
N SER A 58 1.49 -7.40 -0.68
CA SER A 58 1.12 -7.16 -2.07
C SER A 58 -0.16 -7.93 -2.41
N ILE A 59 -1.13 -7.23 -2.99
CA ILE A 59 -2.44 -7.75 -3.35
C ILE A 59 -2.55 -7.78 -4.88
N THR A 60 -2.75 -8.96 -5.46
CA THR A 60 -3.03 -9.08 -6.89
C THR A 60 -4.50 -8.79 -7.17
N LYS A 61 -4.80 -7.92 -8.13
CA LYS A 61 -6.19 -7.61 -8.50
C LYS A 61 -6.82 -8.81 -9.21
N CYS A 62 -8.09 -9.09 -8.93
CA CYS A 62 -8.85 -10.12 -9.65
C CYS A 62 -9.25 -9.64 -11.06
N TRP A 63 -9.09 -10.50 -12.07
CA TRP A 63 -9.34 -10.23 -13.48
C TRP A 63 -10.75 -10.67 -13.88
N GLY A 64 -11.77 -10.07 -13.26
CA GLY A 64 -13.17 -10.38 -13.53
C GLY A 64 -13.76 -9.43 -14.57
N GLN A 65 -14.55 -9.95 -15.51
CA GLN A 65 -15.38 -9.11 -16.39
C GLN A 65 -16.56 -8.54 -15.58
N SER A 66 -16.88 -7.26 -15.77
CA SER A 66 -17.99 -6.54 -15.11
C SER A 66 -17.75 -6.05 -13.67
N LYS A 67 -16.52 -5.69 -13.31
CA LYS A 67 -16.27 -4.98 -12.05
C LYS A 67 -16.73 -3.53 -12.15
N THR A 68 -17.54 -3.09 -11.20
CA THR A 68 -17.95 -1.68 -11.04
C THR A 68 -17.16 -0.99 -9.92
N PHE A 69 -16.66 -1.76 -8.96
CA PHE A 69 -15.87 -1.29 -7.82
C PHE A 69 -14.87 -2.36 -7.37
N GLY A 70 -13.75 -1.92 -6.79
CA GLY A 70 -12.78 -2.77 -6.11
C GLY A 70 -12.27 -2.09 -4.84
N GLU A 71 -12.29 -2.83 -3.73
CA GLU A 71 -11.68 -2.42 -2.47
C GLU A 71 -10.64 -3.48 -2.06
N TYR A 72 -9.44 -3.01 -1.73
CA TYR A 72 -8.32 -3.87 -1.38
C TYR A 72 -7.66 -3.33 -0.13
N THR A 73 -7.86 -3.99 1.01
CA THR A 73 -7.27 -3.58 2.29
C THR A 73 -6.05 -4.43 2.61
N SER A 74 -4.93 -3.78 2.88
CA SER A 74 -3.68 -4.39 3.29
C SER A 74 -3.37 -4.04 4.73
N ASN A 75 -3.11 -5.06 5.55
CA ASN A 75 -2.65 -4.91 6.92
C ASN A 75 -1.21 -5.41 7.06
N LEU A 76 -0.40 -4.65 7.79
CA LEU A 76 0.96 -5.00 8.21
C LEU A 76 1.10 -4.75 9.71
N GLY A 77 1.85 -5.62 10.40
CA GLY A 77 2.10 -5.46 11.83
C GLY A 77 3.22 -6.38 12.29
N ALA A 78 4.24 -5.83 12.94
CA ALA A 78 5.34 -6.62 13.51
C ALA A 78 6.10 -5.82 14.58
N VAL A 79 6.89 -6.53 15.39
CA VAL A 79 7.79 -5.91 16.37
C VAL A 79 9.14 -5.65 15.71
N PHE A 80 9.62 -4.40 15.79
CA PHE A 80 10.93 -3.99 15.30
C PHE A 80 11.74 -3.34 16.42
N TYR A 81 13.05 -3.53 16.41
CA TYR A 81 13.95 -2.75 17.25
C TYR A 81 14.26 -1.41 16.56
N LEU A 82 13.83 -0.31 17.16
CA LEU A 82 14.02 1.05 16.65
C LEU A 82 15.04 1.81 17.48
N ARG A 83 15.93 2.50 16.79
CA ARG A 83 16.94 3.40 17.38
C ARG A 83 16.43 4.83 17.43
N THR A 84 17.07 5.63 18.27
CA THR A 84 16.88 7.07 18.28
C THR A 84 17.15 7.62 16.87
N ALA A 85 16.26 8.51 16.40
CA ALA A 85 16.27 9.07 15.04
C ALA A 85 15.93 8.10 13.91
N ASP A 86 15.44 6.89 14.18
CA ASP A 86 14.75 6.11 13.15
C ASP A 86 13.43 6.81 12.77
N GLU A 87 13.28 7.13 11.49
CA GLU A 87 12.05 7.64 10.90
C GLU A 87 11.30 6.48 10.25
N ILE A 88 10.06 6.22 10.67
CA ILE A 88 9.23 5.15 10.10
C ILE A 88 8.20 5.76 9.17
N PHE A 89 8.02 5.16 7.99
CA PHE A 89 7.07 5.65 7.01
C PHE A 89 6.52 4.53 6.12
N ILE A 90 5.44 4.86 5.43
CA ILE A 90 4.73 3.96 4.53
C ILE A 90 4.98 4.37 3.08
N LYS A 91 5.22 3.39 2.22
CA LYS A 91 5.16 3.55 0.76
C LYS A 91 4.03 2.69 0.19
N VAL A 92 3.43 3.14 -0.89
CA VAL A 92 2.39 2.41 -1.62
C VAL A 92 2.69 2.42 -3.11
N SER A 93 2.26 1.39 -3.84
CA SER A 93 2.49 1.31 -5.29
C SER A 93 1.65 2.31 -6.08
N ASN A 94 0.49 2.71 -5.57
CA ASN A 94 -0.36 3.71 -6.20
C ASN A 94 -1.08 4.55 -5.14
N ILE A 95 -0.64 5.79 -4.97
CA ILE A 95 -1.20 6.74 -4.00
C ILE A 95 -2.59 7.26 -4.41
N THR A 96 -2.89 7.32 -5.71
CA THR A 96 -4.17 7.87 -6.21
C THR A 96 -5.34 6.94 -5.91
N MET A 97 -5.06 5.67 -5.62
CA MET A 97 -6.04 4.67 -5.23
C MET A 97 -6.25 4.60 -3.71
N VAL A 98 -5.45 5.28 -2.88
CA VAL A 98 -5.61 5.19 -1.42
C VAL A 98 -6.93 5.83 -0.99
N ALA A 99 -7.70 5.11 -0.17
CA ALA A 99 -8.97 5.58 0.35
C ALA A 99 -8.78 6.89 1.16
N PRO A 100 -9.60 7.93 0.91
CA PRO A 100 -9.42 9.24 1.54
C PRO A 100 -9.90 9.31 2.99
N ASP A 101 -10.74 8.37 3.46
CA ASP A 101 -11.19 8.35 4.84
C ASP A 101 -10.06 7.84 5.76
N PRO A 102 -9.65 8.63 6.79
CA PRO A 102 -8.60 8.23 7.72
C PRO A 102 -8.94 6.98 8.54
N LYS A 103 -10.21 6.54 8.59
CA LYS A 103 -10.61 5.27 9.21
C LYS A 103 -10.16 4.05 8.41
N HIS A 104 -9.89 4.21 7.12
CA HIS A 104 -9.48 3.12 6.24
C HIS A 104 -7.96 2.99 6.13
N SER A 105 -7.24 4.12 6.19
CA SER A 105 -5.78 4.15 6.08
C SER A 105 -5.14 4.83 7.29
N TYR A 106 -4.39 4.08 8.08
CA TYR A 106 -3.74 4.55 9.31
C TYR A 106 -2.46 3.79 9.61
N PHE A 107 -1.59 4.39 10.41
CA PHE A 107 -0.26 3.89 10.77
C PHE A 107 0.05 4.27 12.22
N GLY A 108 0.70 3.36 12.97
CA GLY A 108 1.06 3.57 14.38
C GLY A 108 2.05 2.56 14.94
#